data_AF-X1JFI1-F1
#
_entry.id   AF-X1JFI1-F1
#
_cell.length_a   1.000
_cell.length_b   1.000
_cell.length_c   1.000
_cell.angle_alpha   90.00
_cell.angle_beta   90.00
_cell.angle_gamma   90.00
#
_symmetry.space_group_name_H-M   'P 1'
#
loop_
_entity.id
_entity.type
_entity.pdbx_description
1 polymer ?
#
loop_
_entity_poly.entity_id
_entity_poly.type
_entity_poly.pdbx_seq_one_letter_code
_entity_poly.pdbx_strand_id
1 'polypeptide(L)'
;PSKPASVLPSTLPSNRESSKETIEKEKEKEEEKGEGRLPSALGSRSSPSLTGPSLFKLLIDTFPQAFAKEPDSREATQLRDLGEEISSAGGATAEQVYDAFKEAATHNKLHVSYVRKVLHAWLGIDRAPPK
;
A
#
# COMPACT_ATOMS: atom_id res chain seq x y z
N PRO A 1 -28.32 64.99 2.61
CA PRO A 1 -27.21 64.21 2.04
C PRO A 1 -27.11 62.84 2.75
N SER A 2 -27.65 61.73 2.21
CA SER A 2 -27.72 61.29 0.80
C SER A 2 -26.30 61.04 0.25
N LYS A 3 -25.90 59.83 -0.17
CA LYS A 3 -26.67 58.59 -0.44
C LYS A 3 -25.96 57.33 0.10
N PRO A 4 -26.68 56.29 0.56
CA PRO A 4 -26.20 54.91 0.51
C PRO A 4 -26.45 54.28 -0.88
N ALA A 5 -25.62 53.31 -1.27
CA ALA A 5 -25.77 52.47 -2.48
C ALA A 5 -24.84 51.24 -2.38
N SER A 6 -25.17 50.03 -2.87
CA SER A 6 -26.45 49.51 -3.38
C SER A 6 -26.43 47.97 -3.46
N VAL A 7 -27.60 47.34 -3.21
CA VAL A 7 -28.20 46.23 -3.99
C VAL A 7 -27.26 45.07 -4.41
N LEU A 8 -27.16 43.97 -3.64
CA LEU A 8 -27.99 42.73 -3.64
C LEU A 8 -27.48 41.59 -4.59
N PRO A 9 -27.85 40.30 -4.38
CA PRO A 9 -27.10 39.14 -4.90
C PRO A 9 -27.66 38.48 -6.17
N SER A 10 -26.84 37.67 -6.85
CA SER A 10 -27.21 36.86 -8.03
C SER A 10 -26.80 35.38 -7.92
N THR A 11 -27.81 34.56 -7.70
CA THR A 11 -27.98 33.11 -7.74
C THR A 11 -27.38 32.34 -8.93
N LEU A 12 -26.62 31.23 -8.66
CA LEU A 12 -26.49 29.91 -9.36
C LEU A 12 -26.40 29.82 -10.93
N PRO A 13 -26.20 28.64 -11.57
CA PRO A 13 -25.67 27.33 -11.11
C PRO A 13 -24.42 26.88 -11.93
N SER A 14 -23.94 25.63 -11.78
CA SER A 14 -23.85 24.62 -12.87
C SER A 14 -22.99 23.40 -12.48
N ASN A 15 -23.33 22.22 -13.01
CA ASN A 15 -22.51 21.00 -12.91
C ASN A 15 -21.17 21.13 -13.64
N ARG A 16 -20.16 20.40 -13.16
CA ARG A 16 -19.19 19.73 -14.03
C ARG A 16 -18.95 18.28 -13.55
N GLU A 17 -19.76 17.38 -14.11
CA GLU A 17 -19.41 15.96 -14.18
C GLU A 17 -18.30 15.74 -15.23
N SER A 18 -17.91 14.47 -15.37
CA SER A 18 -16.87 13.95 -16.27
C SER A 18 -15.42 14.22 -15.80
N SER A 19 -14.52 13.24 -15.82
CA SER A 19 -14.61 11.92 -16.49
C SER A 19 -14.39 10.74 -15.54
N LYS A 20 -15.05 9.61 -15.85
CA LYS A 20 -14.52 8.29 -15.48
C LYS A 20 -13.29 8.05 -16.35
N GLU A 21 -12.20 7.56 -15.78
CA GLU A 21 -11.14 6.91 -16.57
C GLU A 21 -11.11 5.43 -16.21
N THR A 22 -11.63 4.62 -17.15
CA THR A 22 -11.58 3.17 -17.12
C THR A 22 -10.23 2.71 -17.64
N ILE A 23 -9.32 2.30 -16.74
CA ILE A 23 -8.16 1.50 -17.14
C ILE A 23 -8.62 0.04 -17.14
N GLU A 24 -9.16 -0.39 -18.28
CA GLU A 24 -9.48 -1.79 -18.53
C GLU A 24 -8.20 -2.60 -18.77
N LYS A 25 -8.31 -3.93 -18.62
CA LYS A 25 -7.22 -4.88 -18.84
C LYS A 25 -6.88 -4.94 -20.33
N GLU A 26 -5.64 -5.32 -20.67
CA GLU A 26 -5.36 -6.68 -21.17
C GLU A 26 -3.85 -6.99 -21.26
N LYS A 27 -3.52 -8.28 -21.03
CA LYS A 27 -2.58 -9.19 -21.74
C LYS A 27 -1.20 -8.73 -22.26
N GLU A 28 -0.21 -9.60 -22.51
CA GLU A 28 0.14 -11.01 -22.14
C GLU A 28 1.48 -11.32 -22.87
N LYS A 29 2.11 -12.49 -22.62
CA LYS A 29 3.18 -13.15 -23.43
C LYS A 29 4.63 -12.55 -23.29
N GLU A 30 5.71 -13.28 -22.90
CA GLU A 30 6.37 -14.55 -23.40
C GLU A 30 7.37 -14.28 -24.55
N GLU A 31 8.60 -14.83 -24.64
CA GLU A 31 9.49 -15.53 -23.67
C GLU A 31 10.77 -14.66 -23.39
N GLU A 32 12.08 -15.00 -23.42
CA GLU A 32 12.91 -16.21 -23.63
C GLU A 32 14.12 -16.23 -22.66
N LYS A 33 14.69 -17.43 -22.41
CA LYS A 33 16.15 -17.68 -22.21
C LYS A 33 16.82 -17.41 -20.84
N GLY A 34 17.03 -18.48 -20.06
CA GLY A 34 17.98 -18.47 -18.93
C GLY A 34 17.83 -19.65 -17.96
N GLU A 35 18.52 -20.75 -18.22
CA GLU A 35 18.53 -22.02 -17.46
C GLU A 35 18.47 -21.89 -15.92
N GLY A 36 17.44 -22.49 -15.27
CA GLY A 36 17.22 -22.34 -13.81
C GLY A 36 16.46 -23.45 -13.06
N ARG A 37 16.14 -24.58 -13.71
CA ARG A 37 15.62 -25.84 -13.09
C ARG A 37 14.55 -25.70 -12.00
N LEU A 38 13.33 -25.30 -12.37
CA LEU A 38 12.16 -25.34 -11.48
C LEU A 38 11.80 -26.79 -11.05
N PRO A 39 11.52 -27.06 -9.76
CA PRO A 39 10.94 -28.32 -9.31
C PRO A 39 9.40 -28.30 -9.42
N SER A 40 8.86 -28.94 -10.46
CA SER A 40 7.41 -29.04 -10.67
C SER A 40 6.70 -29.93 -9.64
N ALA A 41 5.93 -29.36 -8.70
CA ALA A 41 4.85 -30.08 -8.01
C ALA A 41 3.88 -29.18 -7.21
N LEU A 42 2.67 -29.71 -7.02
CA LEU A 42 1.78 -29.56 -5.86
C LEU A 42 0.95 -28.26 -5.75
N GLY A 43 -0.37 -28.41 -6.00
CA GLY A 43 -1.35 -27.33 -5.99
C GLY A 43 -1.81 -26.88 -4.60
N SER A 44 -2.64 -25.82 -4.59
CA SER A 44 -3.35 -25.26 -3.43
C SER A 44 -2.48 -25.03 -2.17
N ARG A 45 -1.23 -24.62 -2.36
CA ARG A 45 -0.38 -24.11 -1.30
C ARG A 45 -0.64 -22.61 -1.15
N SER A 46 -1.30 -22.23 -0.06
CA SER A 46 -1.35 -20.83 0.39
C SER A 46 0.08 -20.28 0.46
N SER A 47 0.26 -19.06 -0.05
CA SER A 47 1.54 -18.35 -0.01
C SER A 47 2.12 -18.39 1.41
N PRO A 48 3.36 -18.88 1.61
CA PRO A 48 3.90 -19.13 2.95
C PRO A 48 3.99 -17.81 3.72
N SER A 49 3.51 -17.81 4.96
CA SER A 49 3.66 -16.66 5.86
C SER A 49 5.14 -16.36 6.07
N LEU A 50 5.57 -15.16 5.69
CA LEU A 50 6.95 -14.71 5.82
C LEU A 50 7.16 -14.15 7.22
N THR A 51 8.29 -14.53 7.81
CA THR A 51 8.72 -14.09 9.14
C THR A 51 10.20 -13.72 9.14
N GLY A 52 10.62 -12.95 10.15
CA GLY A 52 12.00 -12.58 10.40
C GLY A 52 12.66 -11.84 9.22
N PRO A 53 13.93 -12.14 8.91
CA PRO A 53 14.69 -11.45 7.86
C PRO A 53 14.02 -11.49 6.48
N SER A 54 13.30 -12.57 6.14
CA SER A 54 12.61 -12.71 4.84
C SER A 54 11.48 -11.71 4.68
N LEU A 55 10.71 -11.47 5.76
CA LEU A 55 9.66 -10.46 5.77
C LEU A 55 10.24 -9.05 5.73
N PHE A 56 11.29 -8.77 6.51
CA PHE A 56 11.96 -7.46 6.49
C PHE A 56 12.55 -7.16 5.11
N LYS A 57 13.19 -8.13 4.44
CA LYS A 57 13.69 -7.95 3.08
C LYS A 57 12.56 -7.59 2.12
N LEU A 58 11.42 -8.28 2.17
CA LEU A 58 10.26 -7.95 1.33
C LEU A 58 9.73 -6.53 1.64
N LEU A 59 9.59 -6.17 2.91
CA LEU A 59 9.17 -4.82 3.32
C LEU A 59 10.10 -3.72 2.77
N ILE A 60 11.39 -3.99 2.63
CA ILE A 60 12.37 -3.09 2.00
C ILE A 60 12.26 -3.13 0.47
N ASP A 61 12.23 -4.30 -0.16
CA ASP A 61 12.17 -4.46 -1.63
C ASP A 61 10.88 -3.86 -2.22
N THR A 62 9.74 -3.98 -1.52
CA THR A 62 8.43 -3.45 -1.95
C THR A 62 8.32 -1.94 -1.80
N PHE A 63 9.04 -1.33 -0.85
CA PHE A 63 8.93 0.11 -0.55
C PHE A 63 9.20 1.02 -1.76
N PRO A 64 10.34 0.92 -2.48
CA PRO A 64 10.60 1.74 -3.65
C PRO A 64 9.70 1.38 -4.84
N GLN A 65 9.25 0.13 -4.96
CA GLN A 65 8.31 -0.29 -5.99
C GLN A 65 6.94 0.38 -5.83
N ALA A 66 6.47 0.55 -4.60
CA ALA A 66 5.17 1.15 -4.30
C ALA A 66 5.20 2.68 -4.22
N PHE A 67 6.27 3.27 -3.69
CA PHE A 67 6.36 4.70 -3.40
C PHE A 67 7.32 5.47 -4.30
N ALA A 68 7.95 4.82 -5.29
CA ALA A 68 8.90 5.39 -6.25
C ALA A 68 10.08 6.16 -5.60
N LYS A 69 10.45 5.80 -4.36
CA LYS A 69 11.52 6.43 -3.58
C LYS A 69 12.20 5.40 -2.69
N GLU A 70 13.50 5.59 -2.43
CA GLU A 70 14.21 4.78 -1.44
C GLU A 70 13.69 5.04 0.00
N PRO A 71 13.76 4.05 0.90
CA PRO A 71 13.44 4.24 2.31
C PRO A 71 14.56 5.00 3.04
N ASP A 72 14.21 6.10 3.69
CA ASP A 72 15.14 6.83 4.57
C ASP A 72 15.61 5.94 5.73
N SER A 73 16.75 6.26 6.36
CA SER A 73 17.25 5.53 7.54
C SER A 73 16.21 5.38 8.67
N ARG A 74 15.32 6.37 8.83
CA ARG A 74 14.14 6.32 9.72
C ARG A 74 13.08 5.33 9.24
N GLU A 75 12.81 5.26 7.94
CA GLU A 75 11.79 4.38 7.37
C GLU A 75 12.29 2.93 7.33
N ALA A 76 13.55 2.69 6.96
CA ALA A 76 14.19 1.38 7.06
C ALA A 76 14.16 0.84 8.50
N THR A 77 14.36 1.71 9.50
CA THR A 77 14.13 1.38 10.91
C THR A 77 12.67 1.00 11.18
N GLN A 78 11.71 1.82 10.77
CA GLN A 78 10.28 1.54 10.94
C GLN A 78 9.81 0.27 10.20
N LEU A 79 10.46 -0.11 9.10
CA LEU A 79 10.20 -1.34 8.34
C LEU A 79 10.79 -2.58 9.02
N ARG A 80 11.95 -2.45 9.69
CA ARG A 80 12.49 -3.52 10.54
C ARG A 80 11.58 -3.76 11.75
N ASP A 81 11.25 -2.70 12.48
CA ASP A 81 10.35 -2.77 13.65
C ASP A 81 8.97 -3.36 13.24
N LEU A 82 8.46 -2.98 12.06
CA LEU A 82 7.25 -3.55 11.47
C LEU A 82 7.39 -5.05 11.12
N GLY A 83 8.53 -5.45 10.57
CA GLY A 83 8.84 -6.84 10.28
C GLY A 83 8.91 -7.68 11.56
N GLU A 84 9.46 -7.14 12.65
CA GLU A 84 9.46 -7.77 13.97
C GLU A 84 8.04 -7.85 14.56
N GLU A 85 7.27 -6.74 14.60
CA GLU A 85 5.87 -6.68 15.05
C GLU A 85 4.98 -7.72 14.35
N ILE A 86 5.08 -7.83 13.02
CA ILE A 86 4.31 -8.81 12.23
C ILE A 86 4.84 -10.24 12.45
N SER A 87 6.16 -10.44 12.55
CA SER A 87 6.72 -11.79 12.77
C SER A 87 6.30 -12.36 14.12
N SER A 88 6.25 -11.54 15.17
CA SER A 88 5.73 -11.92 16.48
C SER A 88 4.24 -12.28 16.47
N ALA A 89 3.47 -11.78 15.51
CA ALA A 89 2.06 -12.11 15.29
C ALA A 89 1.83 -13.37 14.42
N GLY A 90 2.88 -13.99 13.88
CA GLY A 90 2.79 -15.16 12.99
C GLY A 90 3.16 -14.89 11.53
N GLY A 91 3.62 -13.68 11.20
CA GLY A 91 4.05 -13.28 9.87
C GLY A 91 2.95 -12.70 8.99
N ALA A 92 3.28 -12.45 7.72
CA ALA A 92 2.33 -12.04 6.68
C ALA A 92 2.69 -12.71 5.34
N THR A 93 1.71 -12.95 4.46
CA THR A 93 2.02 -13.40 3.10
C THR A 93 2.64 -12.26 2.28
N ALA A 94 3.31 -12.61 1.19
CA ALA A 94 3.84 -11.60 0.28
C ALA A 94 2.74 -10.73 -0.33
N GLU A 95 1.58 -11.31 -0.70
CA GLU A 95 0.45 -10.53 -1.23
C GLU A 95 -0.07 -9.51 -0.22
N GLN A 96 -0.19 -9.87 1.07
CA GLN A 96 -0.62 -8.92 2.11
C GLN A 96 0.32 -7.71 2.22
N VAL A 97 1.64 -7.91 2.08
CA VAL A 97 2.61 -6.82 2.07
C VAL A 97 2.42 -5.93 0.83
N TYR A 98 2.35 -6.51 -0.37
CA TYR A 98 2.14 -5.76 -1.60
C TYR A 98 0.83 -4.98 -1.62
N ASP A 99 -0.30 -5.61 -1.22
CA ASP A 99 -1.58 -4.93 -1.19
C ASP A 99 -1.66 -3.85 -0.08
N ALA A 100 -0.97 -4.00 1.06
CA ALA A 100 -0.93 -2.94 2.07
C ALA A 100 -0.12 -1.71 1.62
N PHE A 101 0.94 -1.92 0.84
CA PHE A 101 1.69 -0.84 0.18
C PHE A 101 0.86 -0.18 -0.94
N LYS A 102 0.12 -0.97 -1.71
CA LYS A 102 -0.79 -0.49 -2.77
C LYS A 102 -1.95 0.32 -2.21
N GLU A 103 -2.57 -0.13 -1.11
CA GLU A 103 -3.59 0.62 -0.37
C GLU A 103 -3.01 1.95 0.13
N ALA A 104 -1.80 1.95 0.69
CA ALA A 104 -1.10 3.17 1.11
C ALA A 104 -0.84 4.14 -0.07
N ALA A 105 -0.53 3.63 -1.27
CA ALA A 105 -0.42 4.43 -2.49
C ALA A 105 -1.79 4.98 -2.95
N THR A 106 -2.85 4.17 -2.94
CA THR A 106 -4.21 4.56 -3.33
C THR A 106 -4.77 5.70 -2.47
N HIS A 107 -4.50 5.72 -1.17
CA HIS A 107 -4.90 6.83 -0.28
C HIS A 107 -3.92 8.04 -0.29
N ASN A 108 -2.86 7.98 -1.11
CA ASN A 108 -1.74 8.93 -1.10
C ASN A 108 -1.18 9.14 0.33
N LYS A 109 -0.79 8.01 0.95
CA LYS A 109 -0.23 7.91 2.32
C LYS A 109 1.08 7.13 2.28
N LEU A 110 2.05 7.65 1.53
CA LEU A 110 3.35 7.05 1.20
C LEU A 110 4.31 6.97 2.41
N HIS A 111 3.87 6.37 3.52
CA HIS A 111 4.56 6.33 4.80
C HIS A 111 4.40 4.96 5.47
N VAL A 112 5.49 4.43 6.04
CA VAL A 112 5.50 3.13 6.75
C VAL A 112 4.45 3.07 7.87
N SER A 113 4.17 4.20 8.53
CA SER A 113 3.18 4.30 9.60
C SER A 113 1.72 4.14 9.12
N TYR A 114 1.44 4.22 7.81
CA TYR A 114 0.13 3.86 7.25
C TYR A 114 0.09 2.37 6.88
N VAL A 115 1.10 1.88 6.15
CA VAL A 115 1.27 0.44 5.82
C VAL A 115 1.17 -0.43 7.07
N ARG A 116 1.81 -0.02 8.17
CA ARG A 116 1.69 -0.66 9.49
C ARG A 116 0.24 -0.76 9.97
N LYS A 117 -0.56 0.30 9.88
CA LYS A 117 -1.98 0.27 10.30
C LYS A 117 -2.80 -0.71 9.47
N VAL A 118 -2.57 -0.74 8.16
CA VAL A 118 -3.26 -1.64 7.23
C VAL A 118 -2.93 -3.10 7.56
N LEU A 119 -1.63 -3.44 7.68
CA LEU A 119 -1.20 -4.79 8.04
C LEU A 119 -1.69 -5.23 9.42
N HIS A 120 -1.63 -4.36 10.44
CA HIS A 120 -2.14 -4.70 11.77
C HIS A 120 -3.66 -4.95 11.76
N ALA A 121 -4.43 -4.17 11.00
CA ALA A 121 -5.87 -4.35 10.87
C ALA A 121 -6.23 -5.66 10.13
N TRP A 122 -5.47 -6.05 9.10
CA TRP A 122 -5.70 -7.29 8.36
C TRP A 122 -5.23 -8.55 9.10
N LEU A 123 -4.20 -8.44 9.94
CA LEU A 123 -3.63 -9.54 10.72
C LEU A 123 -4.28 -9.69 12.11
N GLY A 124 -5.23 -8.82 12.48
CA GLY A 124 -5.86 -8.83 13.80
C GLY A 124 -4.90 -8.47 14.94
N ILE A 125 -3.83 -7.72 14.65
CA ILE A 125 -2.85 -7.27 15.65
C ILE A 125 -3.45 -6.08 16.41
N ASP A 126 -4.32 -6.41 17.37
CA ASP A 126 -5.00 -5.44 18.23
C ASP A 126 -4.00 -4.53 18.92
N ARG A 127 -3.90 -3.30 18.42
CA ARG A 127 -2.96 -2.31 18.92
C ARG A 127 -3.50 -1.75 20.22
N ALA A 128 -3.08 -2.35 21.34
CA ALA A 128 -3.45 -1.94 22.68
C ALA A 128 -3.44 -0.40 22.81
N PRO A 129 -4.48 0.21 23.41
CA PRO A 129 -4.62 1.66 23.43
C PRO A 129 -3.42 2.31 24.14
N PRO A 130 -2.96 3.48 23.67
CA PRO A 130 -1.91 4.24 24.35
C PRO A 130 -2.37 4.57 25.78
N LYS A 131 -1.42 4.51 26.72
CA LYS A 131 -1.63 4.50 28.16
C LYS A 131 -0.93 5.68 28.83
#